data_AF-A0AAD5L9T9-F1
#
_entry.id   AF-A0AAD5L9T9-F1
#
_cell.length_a   1.000
_cell.length_b   1.000
_cell.length_c   1.000
_cell.angle_alpha   90.00
_cell.angle_beta   90.00
_cell.angle_gamma   90.00
#
_symmetry.space_group_name_H-M   'P 1'
#
loop_
_entity.id
_entity.type
_entity.pdbx_description
1 polymer ?
#
loop_
_entity_poly.entity_id
_entity_poly.type
_entity_poly.pdbx_seq_one_letter_code
_entity_poly.pdbx_strand_id
1 'polypeptide(L)'
;MYDKTPGSVLEIAFVAYKVGMPMEDYKVLTRVHAFFAAIHILLGGLMVIWSLGKRRFSFGPLQELSVHSFRKAGGRGKVLADSEAPLLLFARRGFFGVEGAHFDEILAVREIVESALQAYQAYRMSQLLMRPWLMLVVNCWMAPLVHLVFHRNELLRRALSLLCDAILDFTAAMVVPAVLMFSYYDRFDPETWGFPNALWYDDVWTVKILSEFQIMLVMSWGDLASRCVFSIGLISCIENAKELIREAPSRSPQQTVASAPNTRPPTPLISESKTADSPALTGRVRLWASFRHARSQSIRRFLQALQALCGVLGLVVIVLHVYAESTPRLEQCLIQVNPWLERKPACLFLEWDCHINHDSGDSAAIAAQWTKSSPTFVQRIMILHCSAFVMPTIFVSRHELTGLKMYNTTIADWGAEAAITESNHPAMMMAYFLRVNMSHTGSLPLGLMTSPFPQTLADIELAIFQITGLEHFQLGGVSLPLTPPTPDESFLRDTTVRHLYLAGTNLTWLPRWVDTFASLQRSLWYQPALDLTATPICDAIGEMQAGRLDRFPVEWTANVAADQVSRYMNVRRSNLSALASVVACNGLPKLAYPLDEDDARYSV
;
A
#
# COMPACT_ATOMS: atom_id res chain seq x y z
N MET A 1 10.56 9.51 1.65
CA MET A 1 10.08 8.58 0.61
C MET A 1 9.68 9.36 -0.64
N TYR A 2 8.47 9.95 -0.70
CA TYR A 2 7.95 10.67 -1.88
C TYR A 2 8.86 11.72 -2.54
N ASP A 3 9.66 12.45 -1.77
CA ASP A 3 10.58 13.46 -2.32
C ASP A 3 11.74 12.89 -3.14
N LYS A 4 12.24 11.70 -2.76
CA LYS A 4 13.39 11.05 -3.39
C LYS A 4 13.02 9.94 -4.37
N THR A 5 11.75 9.52 -4.38
CA THR A 5 11.26 8.47 -5.27
C THR A 5 11.33 8.86 -6.76
N PRO A 6 11.05 10.10 -7.20
CA PRO A 6 11.16 10.46 -8.62
C PRO A 6 12.57 10.22 -9.20
N GLY A 7 12.64 9.55 -10.34
CA GLY A 7 13.84 9.10 -11.02
C GLY A 7 14.49 7.83 -10.46
N SER A 8 13.89 7.16 -9.48
CA SER A 8 14.46 5.98 -8.81
C SER A 8 13.92 4.65 -9.34
N VAL A 9 14.59 3.54 -8.98
CA VAL A 9 14.10 2.17 -9.24
C VAL A 9 12.73 1.93 -8.59
N LEU A 10 12.51 2.52 -7.41
CA LEU A 10 11.26 2.36 -6.68
C LEU A 10 10.08 3.05 -7.38
N GLU A 11 10.32 4.17 -8.09
CA GLU A 11 9.28 4.78 -8.92
C GLU A 11 8.87 3.85 -10.06
N ILE A 12 9.85 3.25 -10.76
CA ILE A 12 9.58 2.34 -11.86
C ILE A 12 8.67 1.20 -11.38
N ALA A 13 8.97 0.63 -10.20
CA ALA A 13 8.15 -0.38 -9.58
C ALA A 13 6.74 0.13 -9.23
N PHE A 14 6.61 1.30 -8.59
CA PHE A 14 5.30 1.85 -8.21
C PHE A 14 4.42 2.16 -9.43
N VAL A 15 5.00 2.68 -10.49
CA VAL A 15 4.28 2.93 -11.75
C VAL A 15 3.89 1.63 -12.42
N ALA A 16 4.80 0.66 -12.54
CA ALA A 16 4.54 -0.63 -13.15
C ALA A 16 3.41 -1.36 -12.42
N TYR A 17 3.51 -1.49 -11.09
CA TYR A 17 2.54 -2.18 -10.24
C TYR A 17 1.33 -1.33 -9.83
N LYS A 18 1.22 -0.10 -10.31
CA LYS A 18 0.13 0.83 -9.98
C LYS A 18 -0.07 0.95 -8.46
N VAL A 19 1.02 1.03 -7.71
CA VAL A 19 1.02 1.12 -6.24
C VAL A 19 1.23 2.57 -5.81
N GLY A 20 0.29 3.07 -5.01
CA GLY A 20 0.30 4.44 -4.50
C GLY A 20 -0.31 5.46 -5.47
N MET A 21 -0.40 6.70 -5.00
CA MET A 21 -0.81 7.85 -5.80
C MET A 21 0.16 8.11 -6.98
N PRO A 22 -0.30 8.76 -8.07
CA PRO A 22 0.55 9.14 -9.19
C PRO A 22 1.62 10.18 -8.79
N MET A 23 2.72 10.22 -9.54
CA MET A 23 3.89 11.07 -9.24
C MET A 23 3.53 12.56 -9.15
N GLU A 24 2.56 13.03 -9.95
CA GLU A 24 2.12 14.43 -9.94
C GLU A 24 1.70 14.93 -8.54
N ASP A 25 1.22 14.01 -7.70
CA ASP A 25 0.75 14.31 -6.35
C ASP A 25 1.85 14.21 -5.28
N TYR A 26 3.05 13.71 -5.60
CA TYR A 26 4.11 13.49 -4.60
C TYR A 26 4.54 14.78 -3.88
N LYS A 27 4.49 15.93 -4.57
CA LYS A 27 4.75 17.23 -3.95
C LYS A 27 3.70 17.62 -2.92
N VAL A 28 2.44 17.25 -3.14
CA VAL A 28 1.36 17.48 -2.18
C VAL A 28 1.52 16.54 -0.99
N LEU A 29 1.72 15.25 -1.25
CA LEU A 29 1.92 14.23 -0.22
C LEU A 29 3.11 14.56 0.70
N THR A 30 4.26 14.93 0.11
CA THR A 30 5.45 15.35 0.86
C THR A 30 5.15 16.54 1.76
N ARG A 31 4.47 17.58 1.25
CA ARG A 31 4.14 18.78 2.04
C ARG A 31 3.21 18.47 3.21
N VAL A 32 2.17 17.66 2.97
CA VAL A 32 1.20 17.29 4.02
C VAL A 32 1.88 16.46 5.11
N HIS A 33 2.63 15.43 4.74
CA HIS A 33 3.35 14.60 5.72
C HIS A 33 4.44 15.38 6.46
N ALA A 34 5.20 16.23 5.77
CA ALA A 34 6.22 17.07 6.40
C ALA A 34 5.61 18.07 7.40
N PHE A 35 4.46 18.66 7.06
CA PHE A 35 3.72 19.56 7.96
C PHE A 35 3.34 18.86 9.27
N PHE A 36 2.67 17.69 9.20
CA PHE A 36 2.29 16.95 10.40
C PHE A 36 3.50 16.44 11.18
N ALA A 37 4.51 15.88 10.49
CA ALA A 37 5.74 15.43 11.14
C ALA A 37 6.46 16.56 11.89
N ALA A 38 6.55 17.75 11.30
CA ALA A 38 7.15 18.91 11.96
C ALA A 38 6.39 19.32 13.23
N ILE A 39 5.05 19.30 13.19
CA ILE A 39 4.22 19.58 14.36
C ILE A 39 4.43 18.52 15.43
N HIS A 40 4.37 17.23 15.10
CA HIS A 40 4.55 16.14 16.07
C HIS A 40 5.95 16.16 16.70
N ILE A 41 7.01 16.37 15.90
CA ILE A 41 8.40 16.49 16.39
C ILE A 41 8.55 17.70 17.31
N LEU A 42 7.98 18.86 16.93
CA LEU A 42 8.04 20.06 17.75
C LEU A 42 7.33 19.85 19.09
N LEU A 43 6.09 19.35 19.08
CA LEU A 43 5.31 19.10 20.29
C LEU A 43 5.99 18.05 21.18
N GLY A 44 6.37 16.90 20.62
CA GLY A 44 7.05 15.84 21.36
C GLY A 44 8.42 16.27 21.88
N GLY A 45 9.21 16.98 21.09
CA GLY A 45 10.51 17.52 21.48
C GLY A 45 10.40 18.53 22.63
N LEU A 46 9.44 19.45 22.58
CA LEU A 46 9.16 20.39 23.67
C LEU A 46 8.77 19.67 24.95
N MET A 47 7.94 18.62 24.86
CA MET A 47 7.57 17.78 26.00
C MET A 47 8.80 17.11 26.62
N VAL A 48 9.67 16.49 25.81
CA VAL A 48 10.86 15.77 26.28
C VAL A 48 11.87 16.73 26.92
N ILE A 49 12.26 17.80 26.22
CA ILE A 49 13.27 18.76 26.70
C ILE A 49 12.85 19.36 28.04
N TRP A 50 11.59 19.77 28.14
CA TRP A 50 11.09 20.41 29.36
C TRP A 50 10.88 19.42 30.49
N SER A 51 10.45 18.19 30.18
CA SER A 51 10.35 17.12 31.17
C SER A 51 11.71 16.77 31.78
N LEU A 52 12.75 16.69 30.95
CA LEU A 52 14.12 16.48 31.39
C LEU A 52 14.63 17.66 32.22
N GLY A 53 14.39 18.90 31.76
CA GLY A 53 14.81 20.12 32.45
C GLY A 53 14.17 20.29 33.84
N LYS A 54 12.90 19.89 34.01
CA LYS A 54 12.17 19.97 35.28
C LYS A 54 12.24 18.68 36.11
N ARG A 55 12.87 17.61 35.60
CA ARG A 55 12.89 16.25 36.19
C ARG A 55 11.50 15.73 36.57
N ARG A 56 10.47 16.16 35.85
CA ARG A 56 9.07 15.75 36.02
C ARG A 56 8.39 15.83 34.67
N PHE A 57 7.45 14.94 34.38
CA PHE A 57 6.70 14.97 33.13
C PHE A 57 5.96 16.31 32.98
N SER A 58 6.21 17.03 31.89
CA SER A 58 5.65 18.36 31.63
C SER A 58 5.63 18.66 30.13
N PHE A 59 4.63 19.43 29.70
CA PHE A 59 4.34 19.63 28.27
C PHE A 59 4.96 20.90 27.65
N GLY A 60 5.96 21.50 28.31
CA GLY A 60 6.70 22.65 27.77
C GLY A 60 6.21 24.03 28.22
N PRO A 61 6.83 25.11 27.71
CA PRO A 61 6.64 26.49 28.18
C PRO A 61 5.27 27.11 27.83
N LEU A 62 4.51 26.54 26.88
CA LEU A 62 3.12 26.97 26.60
C LEU A 62 2.21 26.83 27.84
N GLN A 63 2.55 25.90 28.74
CA GLN A 63 1.85 25.71 30.01
C GLN A 63 2.04 26.91 30.97
N GLU A 64 3.19 27.60 30.89
CA GLU A 64 3.56 28.75 31.74
C GLU A 64 3.19 30.11 31.10
N LEU A 65 3.25 30.24 29.76
CA LEU A 65 2.87 31.47 29.04
C LEU A 65 1.39 31.85 29.22
N SER A 66 0.49 30.86 29.26
CA SER A 66 -0.94 31.06 29.53
C SER A 66 -1.21 31.64 30.93
N VAL A 67 -0.41 31.28 31.93
CA VAL A 67 -0.63 31.70 33.33
C VAL A 67 0.03 33.05 33.62
N HIS A 68 1.18 33.34 32.99
CA HIS A 68 1.90 34.60 33.21
C HIS A 68 1.32 35.79 32.42
N SER A 69 0.73 35.56 31.24
CA SER A 69 0.13 36.66 30.46
C SER A 69 -1.15 37.20 31.12
N PHE A 70 -1.99 36.32 31.68
CA PHE A 70 -3.24 36.71 32.36
C PHE A 70 -3.03 37.46 33.68
N ARG A 71 -1.86 37.29 34.34
CA ARG A 71 -1.58 37.97 35.61
C ARG A 71 -0.95 39.37 35.42
N LYS A 72 -0.34 39.64 34.26
CA LYS A 72 0.23 40.96 33.92
C LYS A 72 -0.72 41.88 33.16
N ALA A 73 -1.77 41.36 32.51
CA ALA A 73 -2.78 42.16 31.81
C ALA A 73 -3.79 42.90 32.73
N GLY A 74 -3.51 42.99 34.04
CA GLY A 74 -4.24 43.86 34.98
C GLY A 74 -3.83 45.34 34.92
N GLY A 75 -2.92 45.73 34.03
CA GLY A 75 -2.45 47.10 33.89
C GLY A 75 -2.24 47.52 32.44
N ARG A 76 -3.21 48.25 31.90
CA ARG A 76 -3.13 49.13 30.70
C ARG A 76 -2.36 48.58 29.48
N GLY A 77 -3.11 48.05 28.51
CA GLY A 77 -2.62 47.84 27.15
C GLY A 77 -3.76 47.50 26.19
N LYS A 78 -4.39 48.53 25.60
CA LYS A 78 -5.20 48.40 24.37
C LYS A 78 -4.19 48.22 23.22
N VAL A 79 -4.28 47.11 22.49
CA VAL A 79 -3.85 46.85 21.08
C VAL A 79 -3.47 45.36 20.97
N LEU A 80 -4.04 44.67 19.98
CA LEU A 80 -4.01 43.22 19.68
C LEU A 80 -5.08 42.37 20.39
N ALA A 81 -6.35 42.57 20.04
CA ALA A 81 -7.49 41.77 20.51
C ALA A 81 -8.29 41.13 19.36
N ASP A 82 -7.63 40.68 18.29
CA ASP A 82 -8.32 40.13 17.10
C ASP A 82 -7.86 38.73 16.64
N SER A 83 -7.17 37.96 17.51
CA SER A 83 -6.89 36.53 17.21
C SER A 83 -7.03 35.58 18.41
N GLU A 84 -7.85 35.93 19.41
CA GLU A 84 -8.05 35.09 20.61
C GLU A 84 -9.06 33.94 20.42
N ALA A 85 -9.74 33.87 19.27
CA ALA A 85 -10.77 32.85 19.01
C ALA A 85 -10.27 31.38 19.07
N PRO A 86 -9.08 31.02 18.55
CA PRO A 86 -8.58 29.65 18.63
C PRO A 86 -8.25 29.24 20.07
N LEU A 87 -7.67 30.15 20.87
CA LEU A 87 -7.20 29.84 22.22
C LEU A 87 -8.36 29.66 23.22
N LEU A 88 -9.49 30.35 23.00
CA LEU A 88 -10.72 30.21 23.81
C LEU A 88 -11.49 28.91 23.51
N LEU A 89 -11.40 28.38 22.29
CA LEU A 89 -12.04 27.11 21.90
C LEU A 89 -11.40 25.91 22.59
N PHE A 90 -10.07 25.92 22.76
CA PHE A 90 -9.28 24.84 23.38
C PHE A 90 -8.91 25.08 24.86
N ALA A 91 -9.37 26.18 25.46
CA ALA A 91 -9.18 26.42 26.90
C ALA A 91 -9.86 25.33 27.76
N ARG A 92 -9.43 25.14 29.02
CA ARG A 92 -9.95 24.10 29.95
C ARG A 92 -11.48 23.97 30.00
N ARG A 93 -12.21 25.10 29.91
CA ARG A 93 -13.70 25.18 29.85
C ARG A 93 -14.25 25.59 28.49
N GLY A 94 -13.39 25.71 27.48
CA GLY A 94 -13.75 25.99 26.09
C GLY A 94 -14.56 24.84 25.49
N PHE A 95 -15.05 25.04 24.27
CA PHE A 95 -15.91 24.04 23.61
C PHE A 95 -15.21 22.69 23.45
N PHE A 96 -13.90 22.68 23.14
CA PHE A 96 -13.07 21.47 23.00
C PHE A 96 -12.26 21.12 24.26
N GLY A 97 -12.45 21.83 25.38
CA GLY A 97 -11.67 21.63 26.61
C GLY A 97 -12.14 20.43 27.45
N VAL A 98 -11.24 19.88 28.28
CA VAL A 98 -11.50 18.72 29.15
C VAL A 98 -12.65 18.92 30.15
N GLU A 99 -12.88 20.16 30.60
CA GLU A 99 -14.02 20.54 31.46
C GLU A 99 -15.14 21.23 30.67
N GLY A 100 -15.12 21.14 29.35
CA GLY A 100 -16.15 21.70 28.47
C GLY A 100 -17.51 21.02 28.65
N ALA A 101 -18.59 21.78 28.48
CA ALA A 101 -19.95 21.26 28.63
C ALA A 101 -20.33 20.18 27.59
N HIS A 102 -19.59 20.13 26.48
CA HIS A 102 -19.80 19.20 25.36
C HIS A 102 -18.68 18.15 25.24
N PHE A 103 -17.81 18.02 26.25
CA PHE A 103 -16.66 17.11 26.18
C PHE A 103 -17.08 15.68 25.81
N ASP A 104 -18.06 15.12 26.50
CA ASP A 104 -18.50 13.74 26.26
C ASP A 104 -19.17 13.59 24.87
N GLU A 105 -19.79 14.65 24.33
CA GLU A 105 -20.40 14.64 22.98
C GLU A 105 -19.33 14.70 21.87
N ILE A 106 -18.32 15.55 22.05
CA ILE A 106 -17.22 15.70 21.10
C ILE A 106 -16.35 14.43 21.10
N LEU A 107 -16.06 13.90 22.28
CA LEU A 107 -15.35 12.63 22.43
C LEU A 107 -16.11 11.49 21.74
N ALA A 108 -17.43 11.41 21.93
CA ALA A 108 -18.27 10.43 21.25
C ALA A 108 -18.22 10.53 19.72
N VAL A 109 -18.30 11.74 19.15
CA VAL A 109 -18.18 11.94 17.70
C VAL A 109 -16.80 11.50 17.20
N ARG A 110 -15.76 11.84 17.95
CA ARG A 110 -14.38 11.48 17.63
C ARG A 110 -14.17 9.96 17.65
N GLU A 111 -14.59 9.29 18.72
CA GLU A 111 -14.54 7.83 18.86
C GLU A 111 -15.28 7.12 17.72
N ILE A 112 -16.41 7.65 17.25
CA ILE A 112 -17.14 7.11 16.08
C ILE A 112 -16.30 7.21 14.81
N VAL A 113 -15.77 8.40 14.52
CA VAL A 113 -14.98 8.64 13.30
C VAL A 113 -13.72 7.78 13.30
N GLU A 114 -12.99 7.75 14.42
CA GLU A 114 -11.78 6.94 14.56
C GLU A 114 -12.08 5.45 14.49
N SER A 115 -13.14 4.96 15.13
CA SER A 115 -13.55 3.56 15.03
C SER A 115 -13.88 3.17 13.59
N ALA A 116 -14.55 4.05 12.84
CA ALA A 116 -14.87 3.79 11.43
C ALA A 116 -13.61 3.76 10.55
N LEU A 117 -12.68 4.71 10.75
CA LEU A 117 -11.44 4.77 9.99
C LEU A 117 -10.50 3.60 10.34
N GLN A 118 -10.38 3.24 11.62
CA GLN A 118 -9.61 2.07 12.05
C GLN A 118 -10.26 0.76 11.59
N ALA A 119 -11.60 0.70 11.51
CA ALA A 119 -12.30 -0.46 10.93
C ALA A 119 -11.99 -0.64 9.46
N TYR A 120 -11.99 0.46 8.70
CA TYR A 120 -11.56 0.46 7.31
C TYR A 120 -10.10 0.04 7.16
N GLN A 121 -9.19 0.57 8.00
CA GLN A 121 -7.78 0.21 7.98
C GLN A 121 -7.54 -1.26 8.34
N ALA A 122 -8.25 -1.78 9.35
CA ALA A 122 -8.16 -3.18 9.77
C ALA A 122 -8.70 -4.14 8.69
N TYR A 123 -9.81 -3.78 8.05
CA TYR A 123 -10.32 -4.52 6.89
C TYR A 123 -9.29 -4.54 5.74
N ARG A 124 -8.73 -3.39 5.38
CA ARG A 124 -7.65 -3.26 4.39
C ARG A 124 -6.44 -4.12 4.75
N MET A 125 -6.00 -4.09 6.01
CA MET A 125 -4.89 -4.93 6.48
C MET A 125 -5.21 -6.42 6.40
N SER A 126 -6.45 -6.84 6.66
CA SER A 126 -6.86 -8.24 6.53
C SER A 126 -6.78 -8.79 5.09
N GLN A 127 -6.86 -7.91 4.09
CA GLN A 127 -6.73 -8.25 2.67
C GLN A 127 -5.28 -8.28 2.18
N LEU A 128 -4.37 -7.57 2.85
CA LEU A 128 -3.02 -7.29 2.36
C LEU A 128 -1.92 -7.92 3.21
N LEU A 129 -2.20 -8.25 4.48
CA LEU A 129 -1.23 -8.78 5.44
C LEU A 129 -1.65 -10.17 5.90
N MET A 130 -0.67 -11.07 6.05
CA MET A 130 -0.89 -12.42 6.57
C MET A 130 -1.31 -12.45 8.05
N ARG A 131 -1.07 -11.38 8.82
CA ARG A 131 -1.36 -11.30 10.25
C ARG A 131 -2.01 -9.95 10.59
N PRO A 132 -3.34 -9.90 10.77
CA PRO A 132 -4.00 -8.66 11.16
C PRO A 132 -3.78 -8.36 12.65
N TRP A 133 -3.61 -7.08 12.97
CA TRP A 133 -3.47 -6.59 14.34
C TRP A 133 -4.86 -6.35 14.94
N LEU A 134 -5.09 -6.79 16.18
CA LEU A 134 -6.36 -6.61 16.90
C LEU A 134 -6.58 -5.17 17.45
N MET A 135 -5.94 -4.15 16.85
CA MET A 135 -5.99 -2.76 17.33
C MET A 135 -7.41 -2.19 17.34
N LEU A 136 -8.24 -2.56 16.36
CA LEU A 136 -9.64 -2.14 16.31
C LEU A 136 -10.46 -2.68 17.48
N VAL A 137 -10.23 -3.93 17.88
CA VAL A 137 -10.91 -4.56 19.02
C VAL A 137 -10.59 -3.81 20.30
N VAL A 138 -9.31 -3.49 20.49
CA VAL A 138 -8.85 -2.68 21.62
C VAL A 138 -9.59 -1.34 21.60
N ASN A 139 -9.58 -0.61 20.48
CA ASN A 139 -10.27 0.68 20.39
C ASN A 139 -11.76 0.61 20.76
N CYS A 140 -12.51 -0.33 20.17
CA CYS A 140 -13.93 -0.50 20.43
C CYS A 140 -14.27 -0.79 21.90
N TRP A 141 -13.35 -1.42 22.65
CA TRP A 141 -13.56 -1.80 24.04
C TRP A 141 -12.94 -0.83 25.05
N MET A 142 -11.92 -0.05 24.68
CA MET A 142 -11.26 0.86 25.61
C MET A 142 -12.24 1.88 26.21
N ALA A 143 -13.07 2.52 25.39
CA ALA A 143 -14.05 3.52 25.85
C ALA A 143 -15.08 2.96 26.86
N PRO A 144 -15.81 1.86 26.57
CA PRO A 144 -16.75 1.30 27.54
C PRO A 144 -16.04 0.73 28.79
N LEU A 145 -14.87 0.10 28.65
CA LEU A 145 -14.12 -0.42 29.81
C LEU A 145 -13.68 0.69 30.76
N VAL A 146 -13.09 1.76 30.23
CA VAL A 146 -12.69 2.93 31.03
C VAL A 146 -13.91 3.54 31.71
N HIS A 147 -15.04 3.63 31.01
CA HIS A 147 -16.27 4.19 31.57
C HIS A 147 -16.87 3.32 32.69
N LEU A 148 -16.81 1.99 32.57
CA LEU A 148 -17.29 1.04 33.59
C LEU A 148 -16.42 1.06 34.85
N VAL A 149 -15.10 0.93 34.69
CA VAL A 149 -14.15 0.81 35.80
C VAL A 149 -14.01 2.13 36.56
N PHE A 150 -13.92 3.25 35.83
CA PHE A 150 -13.66 4.57 36.43
C PHE A 150 -14.91 5.45 36.55
N HIS A 151 -16.12 4.86 36.56
CA HIS A 151 -17.39 5.60 36.68
C HIS A 151 -17.46 6.55 37.89
N ARG A 152 -16.72 6.25 38.97
CA ARG A 152 -16.68 7.05 40.20
C ARG A 152 -15.74 8.24 40.14
N ASN A 153 -14.72 8.21 39.28
CA ASN A 153 -13.71 9.26 39.18
C ASN A 153 -13.71 9.83 37.77
N GLU A 154 -14.54 10.87 37.57
CA GLU A 154 -14.75 11.51 36.28
C GLU A 154 -13.45 12.03 35.65
N LEU A 155 -12.54 12.58 36.47
CA LEU A 155 -11.30 13.19 36.02
C LEU A 155 -10.30 12.13 35.54
N LEU A 156 -10.15 11.04 36.30
CA LEU A 156 -9.32 9.89 35.90
C LEU A 156 -9.90 9.17 34.67
N ARG A 157 -11.23 9.02 34.60
CA ARG A 157 -11.91 8.43 33.45
C ARG A 157 -11.62 9.20 32.17
N ARG A 158 -11.81 10.54 32.17
CA ARG A 158 -11.53 11.39 31.01
C ARG A 158 -10.05 11.35 30.61
N ALA A 159 -9.14 11.34 31.58
CA ALA A 159 -7.71 11.23 31.32
C ALA A 159 -7.32 9.90 30.65
N LEU A 160 -7.85 8.79 31.14
CA LEU A 160 -7.56 7.47 30.59
C LEU A 160 -8.17 7.28 29.20
N SER A 161 -9.39 7.76 28.94
CA SER A 161 -9.97 7.73 27.60
C SER A 161 -9.09 8.47 26.59
N LEU A 162 -8.64 9.69 26.91
CA LEU A 162 -7.74 10.46 26.04
C LEU A 162 -6.37 9.79 25.85
N LEU A 163 -5.82 9.15 26.88
CA LEU A 163 -4.54 8.46 26.78
C LEU A 163 -4.63 7.22 25.87
N CYS A 164 -5.66 6.40 26.05
CA CYS A 164 -5.87 5.19 25.25
C CYS A 164 -6.05 5.55 23.77
N ASP A 165 -6.87 6.56 23.52
CA ASP A 165 -7.12 7.12 22.20
C ASP A 165 -5.81 7.64 21.55
N ALA A 166 -5.02 8.42 22.27
CA ALA A 166 -3.70 8.88 21.79
C ALA A 166 -2.74 7.74 21.43
N ILE A 167 -2.72 6.66 22.23
CA ILE A 167 -1.87 5.48 21.97
C ILE A 167 -2.31 4.77 20.69
N LEU A 168 -3.61 4.60 20.50
CA LEU A 168 -4.16 3.92 19.32
C LEU A 168 -3.92 4.72 18.04
N ASP A 169 -4.17 6.03 18.06
CA ASP A 169 -3.87 6.93 16.95
C ASP A 169 -2.39 6.94 16.59
N PHE A 170 -1.51 7.05 17.59
CA PHE A 170 -0.06 6.97 17.39
C PHE A 170 0.36 5.63 16.78
N THR A 171 -0.22 4.54 17.26
CA THR A 171 0.10 3.20 16.78
C THR A 171 -0.32 3.02 15.32
N ALA A 172 -1.54 3.42 14.98
CA ALA A 172 -2.09 3.31 13.63
C ALA A 172 -1.37 4.22 12.63
N ALA A 173 -1.06 5.47 13.01
CA ALA A 173 -0.49 6.47 12.12
C ALA A 173 1.04 6.37 11.97
N MET A 174 1.76 5.93 13.01
CA MET A 174 3.23 5.96 13.04
C MET A 174 3.85 4.59 13.25
N VAL A 175 3.44 3.84 14.27
CA VAL A 175 4.10 2.57 14.65
C VAL A 175 3.95 1.53 13.54
N VAL A 176 2.73 1.29 13.04
CA VAL A 176 2.48 0.27 12.02
C VAL A 176 3.27 0.55 10.73
N PRO A 177 3.18 1.74 10.10
CA PRO A 177 3.99 2.04 8.92
C PRO A 177 5.49 2.00 9.17
N ALA A 178 5.96 2.46 10.34
CA ALA A 178 7.39 2.44 10.68
C ALA A 178 7.92 1.01 10.83
N VAL A 179 7.21 0.14 11.55
CA VAL A 179 7.62 -1.27 11.73
C VAL A 179 7.71 -1.99 10.38
N LEU A 180 6.73 -1.78 9.49
CA LEU A 180 6.79 -2.33 8.13
C LEU A 180 8.01 -1.81 7.38
N MET A 181 8.23 -0.49 7.37
CA MET A 181 9.37 0.12 6.67
C MET A 181 10.73 -0.37 7.20
N PHE A 182 10.88 -0.46 8.52
CA PHE A 182 12.11 -0.93 9.16
C PHE A 182 12.41 -2.41 8.84
N SER A 183 11.39 -3.23 8.60
CA SER A 183 11.59 -4.64 8.26
C SER A 183 12.30 -4.86 6.91
N TYR A 184 12.36 -3.83 6.05
CA TYR A 184 13.05 -3.86 4.75
C TYR A 184 14.37 -3.09 4.75
N TYR A 185 14.77 -2.47 5.86
CA TYR A 185 15.92 -1.59 5.92
C TYR A 185 17.22 -2.26 5.45
N ASP A 186 17.46 -3.50 5.89
CA ASP A 186 18.70 -4.23 5.58
C ASP A 186 18.86 -4.61 4.10
N ARG A 187 17.75 -4.59 3.33
CA ARG A 187 17.74 -4.95 1.90
C ARG A 187 17.56 -3.73 0.99
N PHE A 188 17.33 -2.56 1.55
CA PHE A 188 17.14 -1.33 0.80
C PHE A 188 18.50 -0.79 0.34
N ASP A 189 18.61 -0.47 -0.94
CA ASP A 189 19.80 0.14 -1.53
C ASP A 189 19.63 1.67 -1.60
N PRO A 190 20.38 2.45 -0.79
CA PRO A 190 20.31 3.90 -0.81
C PRO A 190 20.85 4.55 -2.08
N GLU A 191 21.72 3.86 -2.84
CA GLU A 191 22.34 4.42 -4.05
C GLU A 191 21.35 4.48 -5.21
N THR A 192 20.62 3.39 -5.43
CA THR A 192 19.56 3.29 -6.46
C THR A 192 18.19 3.73 -5.96
N TRP A 193 18.08 4.06 -4.67
CA TRP A 193 16.85 4.38 -3.97
C TRP A 193 15.76 3.32 -4.26
N GLY A 194 16.10 2.06 -4.01
CA GLY A 194 15.28 0.91 -4.38
C GLY A 194 15.75 -0.40 -3.77
N PHE A 195 15.45 -1.50 -4.44
CA PHE A 195 15.87 -2.85 -4.05
C PHE A 195 16.64 -3.50 -5.20
N PRO A 196 17.62 -4.37 -4.90
CA PRO A 196 18.33 -5.15 -5.91
C PRO A 196 17.38 -5.84 -6.90
N ASN A 197 17.72 -5.84 -8.19
CA ASN A 197 16.90 -6.43 -9.25
C ASN A 197 16.51 -7.89 -8.98
N ALA A 198 17.43 -8.69 -8.44
CA ALA A 198 17.20 -10.07 -8.01
C ALA A 198 15.94 -10.25 -7.15
N LEU A 199 15.69 -9.34 -6.19
CA LEU A 199 14.53 -9.42 -5.32
C LEU A 199 13.21 -9.24 -6.09
N TRP A 200 13.18 -8.42 -7.13
CA TRP A 200 11.97 -8.21 -7.93
C TRP A 200 11.56 -9.45 -8.73
N TYR A 201 12.50 -10.35 -9.00
CA TYR A 201 12.26 -11.65 -9.64
C TYR A 201 11.89 -12.77 -8.66
N ASP A 202 12.00 -12.51 -7.34
CA ASP A 202 11.48 -13.39 -6.29
C ASP A 202 9.99 -13.12 -6.07
N ASP A 203 9.15 -14.01 -6.61
CA ASP A 203 7.69 -13.84 -6.58
C ASP A 203 7.10 -13.74 -5.16
N VAL A 204 7.65 -14.49 -4.19
CA VAL A 204 7.19 -14.43 -2.79
C VAL A 204 7.51 -13.05 -2.21
N TRP A 205 8.74 -12.58 -2.43
CA TRP A 205 9.17 -11.27 -1.96
C TRP A 205 8.35 -10.16 -2.62
N THR A 206 8.16 -10.22 -3.93
CA THR A 206 7.48 -9.18 -4.71
C THR A 206 6.00 -9.06 -4.31
N VAL A 207 5.25 -10.17 -4.22
CA VAL A 207 3.84 -10.12 -3.78
C VAL A 207 3.73 -9.55 -2.37
N LYS A 208 4.63 -9.97 -1.47
CA LYS A 208 4.64 -9.50 -0.09
C LYS A 208 4.91 -8.00 0.01
N ILE A 209 5.99 -7.52 -0.60
CA ILE A 209 6.39 -6.11 -0.48
C ILE A 209 5.37 -5.19 -1.16
N LEU A 210 4.80 -5.59 -2.31
CA LEU A 210 3.77 -4.80 -2.99
C LEU A 210 2.48 -4.70 -2.15
N SER A 211 2.08 -5.78 -1.49
CA SER A 211 0.93 -5.76 -0.59
C SER A 211 1.17 -4.86 0.63
N GLU A 212 2.37 -4.89 1.19
CA GLU A 212 2.76 -4.04 2.34
C GLU A 212 2.95 -2.56 1.93
N PHE A 213 3.42 -2.29 0.71
CA PHE A 213 3.50 -0.93 0.18
C PHE A 213 2.13 -0.27 0.08
N GLN A 214 1.07 -1.01 -0.21
CA GLN A 214 -0.29 -0.46 -0.20
C GLN A 214 -0.77 0.00 1.19
N ILE A 215 -0.12 -0.45 2.27
CA ILE A 215 -0.36 0.05 3.63
C ILE A 215 0.54 1.25 3.93
N MET A 216 1.82 1.17 3.56
CA MET A 216 2.80 2.23 3.84
C MET A 216 2.52 3.51 3.02
N LEU A 217 2.18 3.35 1.75
CA LEU A 217 1.92 4.44 0.82
C LEU A 217 0.47 4.88 0.85
N VAL A 218 0.26 6.17 0.62
CA VAL A 218 -1.03 6.75 0.32
C VAL A 218 -1.56 6.18 -0.99
N MET A 219 -2.68 5.47 -0.93
CA MET A 219 -3.33 4.85 -2.10
C MET A 219 -4.41 5.72 -2.74
N SER A 220 -4.93 6.70 -2.00
CA SER A 220 -5.99 7.61 -2.48
C SER A 220 -6.05 8.88 -1.64
N TRP A 221 -6.78 9.89 -2.12
CA TRP A 221 -7.10 11.08 -1.31
C TRP A 221 -7.88 10.77 -0.04
N GLY A 222 -8.75 9.75 -0.07
CA GLY A 222 -9.47 9.28 1.12
C GLY A 222 -8.54 8.67 2.17
N ASP A 223 -7.53 7.90 1.73
CA ASP A 223 -6.48 7.37 2.59
C ASP A 223 -5.67 8.52 3.22
N LEU A 224 -5.21 9.50 2.43
CA LEU A 224 -4.53 10.69 2.95
C LEU A 224 -5.38 11.41 4.00
N ALA A 225 -6.66 11.63 3.72
CA ALA A 225 -7.58 12.28 4.65
C ALA A 225 -7.70 11.49 5.97
N SER A 226 -7.80 10.17 5.91
CA SER A 226 -7.84 9.33 7.11
C SER A 226 -6.58 9.47 7.98
N ARG A 227 -5.39 9.52 7.36
CA ARG A 227 -4.12 9.72 8.06
C ARG A 227 -4.00 11.12 8.69
N CYS A 228 -4.55 12.13 8.01
CA CYS A 228 -4.66 13.48 8.56
C CYS A 228 -5.58 13.52 9.78
N VAL A 229 -6.72 12.81 9.77
CA VAL A 229 -7.63 12.72 10.92
C VAL A 229 -6.91 12.14 12.14
N PHE A 230 -6.21 11.01 12.01
CA PHE A 230 -5.42 10.44 13.11
C PHE A 230 -4.32 11.40 13.59
N SER A 231 -3.66 12.11 12.67
CA SER A 231 -2.62 13.08 13.01
C SER A 231 -3.16 14.26 13.81
N ILE A 232 -4.35 14.76 13.46
CA ILE A 232 -5.06 15.84 14.16
C ILE A 232 -5.60 15.34 15.51
N GLY A 233 -6.14 14.12 15.55
CA GLY A 233 -6.59 13.44 16.76
C GLY A 233 -5.48 13.39 17.81
N LEU A 234 -4.29 12.93 17.41
CA LEU A 234 -3.12 12.90 18.29
C LEU A 234 -2.74 14.29 18.86
N ILE A 235 -2.78 15.34 18.02
CA ILE A 235 -2.53 16.72 18.48
C ILE A 235 -3.59 17.16 19.49
N SER A 236 -4.86 16.91 19.20
CA SER A 236 -5.99 17.23 20.09
C SER A 236 -5.87 16.52 21.44
N CYS A 237 -5.49 15.24 21.45
CA CYS A 237 -5.22 14.46 22.65
C CYS A 237 -4.13 15.08 23.52
N ILE A 238 -3.00 15.45 22.89
CA ILE A 238 -1.87 16.05 23.60
C ILE A 238 -2.27 17.38 24.23
N GLU A 239 -3.01 18.25 23.52
CA GLU A 239 -3.48 19.52 24.09
C GLU A 239 -4.44 19.31 25.26
N ASN A 240 -5.38 18.37 25.15
CA ASN A 240 -6.30 18.06 26.24
C ASN A 240 -5.60 17.43 27.46
N ALA A 241 -4.61 16.57 27.25
CA ALA A 241 -3.80 15.99 28.33
C ALA A 241 -3.06 17.06 29.15
N LYS A 242 -2.67 18.20 28.54
CA LYS A 242 -2.04 19.32 29.26
C LYS A 242 -2.94 19.92 30.33
N GLU A 243 -4.23 20.05 30.03
CA GLU A 243 -5.19 20.66 30.95
C GLU A 243 -5.52 19.76 32.15
N LEU A 244 -5.44 18.43 31.98
CA LEU A 244 -5.63 17.45 33.05
C LEU A 244 -4.51 17.48 34.10
N ILE A 245 -3.29 17.76 33.68
CA ILE A 245 -2.09 17.77 34.54
C ILE A 245 -1.89 19.13 35.24
N ARG A 246 -2.69 20.15 34.92
CA ARG A 246 -2.75 21.38 35.72
C ARG A 246 -3.33 21.06 37.10
N GLU A 247 -2.46 21.04 38.12
CA GLU A 247 -2.84 21.08 39.53
C GLU A 247 -4.03 22.04 39.72
N ALA A 248 -5.14 21.50 40.21
CA ALA A 248 -6.25 22.34 40.65
C ALA A 248 -5.69 23.31 41.68
N PRO A 249 -5.95 24.64 41.57
CA PRO A 249 -5.48 25.58 42.56
C PRO A 249 -5.98 25.11 43.92
N SER A 250 -5.04 24.77 44.80
CA SER A 250 -5.31 24.32 46.16
C SER A 250 -6.33 25.27 46.77
N ARG A 251 -7.54 24.77 47.06
CA ARG A 251 -8.45 25.46 47.96
C ARG A 251 -7.75 25.49 49.31
N SER A 252 -7.12 26.63 49.59
CA SER A 252 -6.59 26.96 50.91
C SER A 252 -7.65 26.60 51.98
N PRO A 253 -7.30 25.78 52.98
CA PRO A 253 -8.20 25.50 54.09
C PRO A 253 -8.33 26.73 54.98
N GLN A 254 -9.58 27.09 55.28
CA GLN A 254 -10.02 27.80 56.49
C GLN A 254 -9.27 29.10 56.86
N GLN A 255 -9.88 30.25 56.57
CA GLN A 255 -9.81 31.36 57.53
C GLN A 255 -10.85 31.11 58.61
N THR A 256 -10.35 30.52 59.70
CA THR A 256 -11.02 30.30 60.96
C THR A 256 -11.27 31.64 61.66
N VAL A 257 -12.55 31.88 61.97
CA VAL A 257 -13.10 32.47 63.19
C VAL A 257 -12.14 33.24 64.10
N ALA A 258 -12.45 34.53 64.31
CA ALA A 258 -12.12 35.25 65.54
C ALA A 258 -13.42 35.73 66.22
N SER A 259 -13.74 35.12 67.36
CA SER A 259 -14.71 35.55 68.39
C SER A 259 -14.20 36.86 69.07
N ALA A 260 -14.92 37.78 69.72
CA ALA A 260 -16.27 37.94 70.31
C ALA A 260 -16.41 39.49 70.63
N PRO A 261 -17.30 40.04 71.51
CA PRO A 261 -18.49 39.53 72.22
C PRO A 261 -19.76 40.44 72.21
N ASN A 262 -20.90 39.83 72.55
CA ASN A 262 -22.18 40.34 73.10
C ASN A 262 -22.52 41.85 73.11
N THR A 263 -23.68 42.20 72.53
CA THR A 263 -24.69 43.08 73.18
C THR A 263 -26.08 42.95 72.54
N ARG A 264 -27.11 43.20 73.34
CA ARG A 264 -28.56 42.92 73.19
C ARG A 264 -29.30 43.65 72.03
N PRO A 265 -30.55 43.25 71.69
CA PRO A 265 -31.29 43.70 70.50
C PRO A 265 -32.07 45.01 70.72
N PRO A 266 -32.53 45.66 69.62
CA PRO A 266 -33.96 45.96 69.53
C PRO A 266 -34.58 45.67 68.14
N THR A 267 -35.91 45.62 68.20
CA THR A 267 -36.94 45.23 67.24
C THR A 267 -37.18 46.25 66.08
N PRO A 268 -38.20 46.07 65.21
CA PRO A 268 -38.08 46.03 63.76
C PRO A 268 -38.35 47.37 63.05
N LEU A 269 -37.96 47.48 61.78
CA LEU A 269 -38.57 48.45 60.87
C LEU A 269 -38.98 47.76 59.58
N ILE A 270 -40.29 47.56 59.51
CA ILE A 270 -41.04 47.26 58.30
C ILE A 270 -40.72 48.33 57.26
N SER A 271 -40.27 47.91 56.09
CA SER A 271 -40.59 48.62 54.85
C SER A 271 -41.09 47.57 53.87
N GLU A 272 -42.41 47.52 53.74
CA GLU A 272 -43.10 46.85 52.65
C GLU A 272 -42.59 47.41 51.32
N SER A 273 -42.01 46.56 50.47
CA SER A 273 -42.13 46.74 49.03
C SER A 273 -42.84 45.51 48.46
N LYS A 274 -44.15 45.67 48.32
CA LYS A 274 -44.97 44.84 47.43
C LYS A 274 -44.40 44.98 46.02
N THR A 275 -43.69 43.96 45.55
CA THR A 275 -43.56 43.71 44.11
C THR A 275 -44.21 42.37 43.83
N ALA A 276 -45.21 42.43 42.97
CA ALA A 276 -46.07 41.33 42.59
C ALA A 276 -45.25 40.16 42.03
N ASP A 277 -45.45 38.98 42.62
CA ASP A 277 -45.07 37.71 42.00
C ASP A 277 -45.74 37.61 40.63
N SER A 278 -44.94 37.73 39.57
CA SER A 278 -45.34 37.37 38.22
C SER A 278 -45.10 35.86 38.01
N PRO A 279 -46.14 35.01 37.94
CA PRO A 279 -45.99 33.56 37.75
C PRO A 279 -45.39 33.15 36.39
N ALA A 280 -45.21 34.09 35.45
CA ALA A 280 -44.68 33.84 34.13
C ALA A 280 -43.14 33.64 34.10
N LEU A 281 -42.39 34.23 35.04
CA LEU A 281 -40.93 34.13 35.07
C LEU A 281 -40.44 32.82 35.72
N THR A 282 -41.14 32.35 36.76
CA THR A 282 -40.92 31.04 37.40
C THR A 282 -41.33 29.87 36.51
N GLY A 283 -42.41 30.02 35.72
CA GLY A 283 -42.83 29.05 34.71
C GLY A 283 -41.80 28.88 33.60
N ARG A 284 -41.24 29.98 33.07
CA ARG A 284 -40.14 29.92 32.11
C ARG A 284 -38.90 29.26 32.73
N VAL A 285 -38.42 29.69 33.90
CA VAL A 285 -37.23 29.08 34.53
C VAL A 285 -37.40 27.58 34.78
N ARG A 286 -38.59 27.12 35.20
CA ARG A 286 -38.89 25.68 35.34
C ARG A 286 -38.97 24.94 34.00
N LEU A 287 -39.52 25.57 32.95
CA LEU A 287 -39.54 25.01 31.60
C LEU A 287 -38.11 24.89 31.04
N TRP A 288 -37.27 25.91 31.19
CA TRP A 288 -35.85 25.89 30.80
C TRP A 288 -35.00 24.92 31.63
N ALA A 289 -35.35 24.69 32.90
CA ALA A 289 -34.70 23.69 33.75
C ALA A 289 -35.12 22.27 33.38
N SER A 290 -36.40 22.04 33.11
CA SER A 290 -36.93 20.74 32.64
C SER A 290 -36.46 20.41 31.22
N PHE A 291 -36.40 21.38 30.30
CA PHE A 291 -35.77 21.19 29.00
C PHE A 291 -34.27 20.90 29.11
N ARG A 292 -33.54 21.58 30.02
CA ARG A 292 -32.12 21.26 30.28
C ARG A 292 -31.91 19.88 30.91
N HIS A 293 -32.76 19.49 31.86
CA HIS A 293 -32.71 18.16 32.47
C HIS A 293 -33.10 17.05 31.49
N ALA A 294 -34.16 17.24 30.71
CA ALA A 294 -34.58 16.30 29.66
C ALA A 294 -33.50 16.17 28.57
N ARG A 295 -32.92 17.30 28.11
CA ARG A 295 -31.79 17.29 27.17
C ARG A 295 -30.57 16.57 27.76
N SER A 296 -30.20 16.87 29.01
CA SER A 296 -29.09 16.21 29.72
C SER A 296 -29.30 14.70 29.89
N GLN A 297 -30.53 14.26 30.18
CA GLN A 297 -30.87 12.85 30.31
C GLN A 297 -30.87 12.13 28.96
N SER A 298 -31.37 12.77 27.90
CA SER A 298 -31.31 12.24 26.53
C SER A 298 -29.87 12.11 26.03
N ILE A 299 -29.01 13.11 26.27
CA ILE A 299 -27.57 13.04 25.94
C ILE A 299 -26.90 11.89 26.69
N ARG A 300 -27.16 11.76 28.00
CA ARG A 300 -26.59 10.67 28.80
C ARG A 300 -27.02 9.29 28.30
N ARG A 301 -28.29 9.12 27.94
CA ARG A 301 -28.80 7.87 27.34
C ARG A 301 -28.18 7.61 25.97
N PHE A 302 -28.02 8.64 25.15
CA PHE A 302 -27.36 8.55 23.85
C PHE A 302 -25.90 8.08 23.99
N LEU A 303 -25.13 8.69 24.89
CA LEU A 303 -23.73 8.32 25.15
C LEU A 303 -23.61 6.88 25.68
N GLN A 304 -24.53 6.45 26.57
CA GLN A 304 -24.58 5.07 27.04
C GLN A 304 -24.92 4.08 25.93
N ALA A 305 -25.88 4.43 25.07
CA ALA A 305 -26.23 3.61 23.91
C ALA A 305 -25.06 3.49 22.93
N LEU A 306 -24.31 4.58 22.72
CA LEU A 306 -23.12 4.58 21.88
C LEU A 306 -22.01 3.70 22.46
N GLN A 307 -21.72 3.81 23.76
CA GLN A 307 -20.73 2.94 24.42
C GLN A 307 -21.12 1.46 24.34
N ALA A 308 -22.41 1.14 24.53
CA ALA A 308 -22.92 -0.21 24.36
C ALA A 308 -22.75 -0.69 22.91
N LEU A 309 -23.05 0.18 21.93
CA LEU A 309 -22.85 -0.11 20.52
C LEU A 309 -21.38 -0.36 20.19
N CYS A 310 -20.45 0.44 20.71
CA CYS A 310 -19.00 0.21 20.55
C CYS A 310 -18.57 -1.13 21.16
N GLY A 311 -19.08 -1.47 22.35
CA GLY A 311 -18.85 -2.77 22.98
C GLY A 311 -19.31 -3.95 22.11
N VAL A 312 -20.53 -3.84 21.55
CA VAL A 312 -21.08 -4.84 20.61
C VAL A 312 -20.28 -4.89 19.32
N LEU A 313 -19.89 -3.74 18.75
CA LEU A 313 -19.07 -3.68 17.56
C LEU A 313 -17.73 -4.39 17.77
N GLY A 314 -17.06 -4.18 18.91
CA GLY A 314 -15.82 -4.88 19.24
C GLY A 314 -16.01 -6.40 19.29
N LEU A 315 -17.15 -6.88 19.82
CA LEU A 315 -17.49 -8.31 19.79
C LEU A 315 -17.70 -8.82 18.36
N VAL A 316 -18.44 -8.08 17.53
CA VAL A 316 -18.66 -8.41 16.11
C VAL A 316 -17.32 -8.49 15.38
N VAL A 317 -16.42 -7.53 15.59
CA VAL A 317 -15.08 -7.51 14.99
C VAL A 317 -14.26 -8.72 15.42
N ILE A 318 -14.29 -9.13 16.70
CA ILE A 318 -13.62 -10.36 17.15
C ILE A 318 -14.19 -11.58 16.44
N VAL A 319 -15.52 -11.70 16.36
CA VAL A 319 -16.17 -12.80 15.67
C VAL A 319 -15.73 -12.84 14.20
N LEU A 320 -15.66 -11.69 13.53
CA LEU A 320 -15.18 -11.60 12.16
C LEU A 320 -13.70 -12.01 12.03
N HIS A 321 -12.83 -11.60 12.95
CA HIS A 321 -11.42 -12.01 12.95
C HIS A 321 -11.26 -13.50 13.20
N VAL A 322 -11.95 -14.05 14.21
CA VAL A 322 -11.90 -15.48 14.54
C VAL A 322 -12.43 -16.29 13.37
N TYR A 323 -13.52 -15.84 12.74
CA TYR A 323 -14.04 -16.47 11.55
C TYR A 323 -13.03 -16.43 10.40
N ALA A 324 -12.45 -15.26 10.11
CA ALA A 324 -11.46 -15.12 9.04
C ALA A 324 -10.21 -16.00 9.30
N GLU A 325 -9.67 -16.02 10.51
CA GLU A 325 -8.54 -16.86 10.92
C GLU A 325 -8.88 -18.37 10.98
N SER A 326 -10.15 -18.73 11.08
CA SER A 326 -10.59 -20.13 11.03
C SER A 326 -10.58 -20.73 9.62
N THR A 327 -10.37 -19.90 8.60
CA THR A 327 -10.27 -20.33 7.20
C THR A 327 -9.11 -21.32 7.04
N PRO A 328 -9.31 -22.50 6.44
CA PRO A 328 -8.27 -23.50 6.32
C PRO A 328 -7.09 -22.97 5.50
N ARG A 329 -5.88 -23.37 5.89
CA ARG A 329 -4.68 -23.10 5.10
C ARG A 329 -4.65 -24.00 3.88
N LEU A 330 -4.41 -23.39 2.72
CA LEU A 330 -4.15 -24.11 1.48
C LEU A 330 -2.66 -24.37 1.37
N GLU A 331 -2.26 -25.64 1.21
CA GLU A 331 -0.84 -26.03 1.09
C GLU A 331 -0.18 -25.41 -0.15
N GLN A 332 -0.93 -25.28 -1.24
CA GLN A 332 -0.51 -24.66 -2.50
C GLN A 332 -0.50 -23.12 -2.44
N CYS A 333 -0.83 -22.52 -1.30
CA CYS A 333 -0.86 -21.07 -1.12
C CYS A 333 0.35 -20.59 -0.33
N LEU A 334 1.32 -20.01 -1.02
CA LEU A 334 2.52 -19.46 -0.38
C LEU A 334 2.23 -18.18 0.40
N ILE A 335 1.23 -17.41 -0.05
CA ILE A 335 0.83 -16.16 0.59
C ILE A 335 -0.68 -16.15 0.78
N GLN A 336 -1.13 -16.64 1.94
CA GLN A 336 -2.53 -16.63 2.34
C GLN A 336 -2.84 -15.42 3.22
N VAL A 337 -3.94 -14.74 2.92
CA VAL A 337 -4.51 -13.65 3.72
C VAL A 337 -5.91 -14.05 4.22
N ASN A 338 -6.38 -13.40 5.28
CA ASN A 338 -7.63 -13.73 5.95
C ASN A 338 -8.58 -12.51 5.96
N PRO A 339 -9.11 -12.11 4.79
CA PRO A 339 -10.00 -10.98 4.69
C PRO A 339 -11.34 -11.26 5.39
N TRP A 340 -11.88 -10.24 6.05
CA TRP A 340 -13.19 -10.40 6.69
C TRP A 340 -14.27 -10.63 5.64
N LEU A 341 -15.26 -11.46 6.01
CA LEU A 341 -16.44 -11.79 5.18
C LEU A 341 -16.16 -12.66 3.96
N GLU A 342 -14.90 -13.01 3.70
CA GLU A 342 -14.56 -13.96 2.64
C GLU A 342 -14.87 -15.40 3.11
N ARG A 343 -15.49 -16.18 2.23
CA ARG A 343 -15.90 -17.56 2.54
C ARG A 343 -14.89 -18.60 2.07
N LYS A 344 -14.10 -18.26 1.05
CA LYS A 344 -13.05 -19.12 0.50
C LYS A 344 -11.68 -18.63 0.98
N PRO A 345 -10.70 -19.51 1.14
CA PRO A 345 -9.31 -19.10 1.36
C PRO A 345 -8.86 -18.06 0.32
N ALA A 346 -8.41 -16.91 0.79
CA ALA A 346 -7.89 -15.84 -0.05
C ALA A 346 -6.37 -16.02 -0.21
N CYS A 347 -5.96 -16.41 -1.41
CA CYS A 347 -4.57 -16.69 -1.71
C CYS A 347 -4.02 -15.65 -2.68
N LEU A 348 -2.98 -14.92 -2.28
CA LEU A 348 -2.31 -13.95 -3.14
C LEU A 348 -1.33 -14.60 -4.11
N PHE A 349 -0.69 -15.70 -3.69
CA PHE A 349 0.29 -16.43 -4.50
C PHE A 349 0.06 -17.94 -4.45
N LEU A 350 -0.37 -18.50 -5.58
CA LEU A 350 -0.55 -19.93 -5.78
C LEU A 350 0.68 -20.56 -6.41
N GLU A 351 1.14 -21.66 -5.83
CA GLU A 351 2.20 -22.51 -6.39
C GLU A 351 1.65 -23.91 -6.67
N TRP A 352 1.95 -24.43 -7.85
CA TRP A 352 1.72 -25.83 -8.20
C TRP A 352 3.04 -26.49 -8.56
N ASP A 353 3.55 -27.33 -7.65
CA ASP A 353 4.74 -28.15 -7.90
C ASP A 353 4.35 -29.62 -8.11
N CYS A 354 4.60 -30.12 -9.32
CA CYS A 354 4.30 -31.49 -9.69
C CYS A 354 5.18 -32.53 -8.97
N HIS A 355 6.39 -32.18 -8.54
CA HIS A 355 7.22 -33.06 -7.70
C HIS A 355 6.58 -33.28 -6.32
N ILE A 356 6.01 -32.21 -5.73
CA ILE A 356 5.34 -32.25 -4.42
C ILE A 356 3.99 -32.96 -4.51
N ASN A 357 3.22 -32.67 -5.56
CA ASN A 357 1.87 -33.24 -5.74
C ASN A 357 1.89 -34.66 -6.33
N HIS A 358 3.07 -35.18 -6.71
CA HIS A 358 3.24 -36.49 -7.35
C HIS A 358 2.38 -36.69 -8.59
N ASP A 359 2.25 -35.64 -9.41
CA ASP A 359 1.49 -35.62 -10.65
C ASP A 359 2.34 -35.11 -11.82
N SER A 360 1.76 -35.09 -13.01
CA SER A 360 2.43 -34.59 -14.23
C SER A 360 1.92 -33.22 -14.68
N GLY A 361 0.97 -32.63 -13.96
CA GLY A 361 0.29 -31.38 -14.33
C GLY A 361 -1.11 -31.61 -14.91
N ASP A 362 -1.89 -32.48 -14.28
CA ASP A 362 -3.26 -32.78 -14.73
C ASP A 362 -4.20 -31.59 -14.48
N SER A 363 -4.81 -31.10 -15.57
CA SER A 363 -5.74 -29.97 -15.57
C SER A 363 -6.88 -30.15 -14.57
N ALA A 364 -7.44 -31.37 -14.43
CA ALA A 364 -8.56 -31.62 -13.53
C ALA A 364 -8.15 -31.56 -12.06
N ALA A 365 -7.00 -32.14 -11.70
CA ALA A 365 -6.43 -32.06 -10.37
C ALA A 365 -6.12 -30.61 -9.95
N ILE A 366 -5.47 -29.85 -10.85
CA ILE A 366 -5.14 -28.45 -10.62
C ILE A 366 -6.42 -27.62 -10.46
N ALA A 367 -7.40 -27.79 -11.36
CA ALA A 367 -8.67 -27.08 -11.29
C ALA A 367 -9.44 -27.36 -9.99
N ALA A 368 -9.45 -28.62 -9.53
CA ALA A 368 -10.10 -29.00 -8.28
C ALA A 368 -9.48 -28.29 -7.06
N GLN A 369 -8.15 -28.09 -7.05
CA GLN A 369 -7.46 -27.38 -5.99
C GLN A 369 -7.66 -25.86 -6.10
N TRP A 370 -7.48 -25.28 -7.28
CA TRP A 370 -7.65 -23.85 -7.49
C TRP A 370 -9.09 -23.40 -7.23
N THR A 371 -10.10 -24.25 -7.45
CA THR A 371 -11.51 -23.93 -7.13
C THR A 371 -11.74 -23.65 -5.64
N LYS A 372 -10.88 -24.19 -4.77
CA LYS A 372 -10.95 -23.96 -3.32
C LYS A 372 -10.58 -22.53 -2.95
N SER A 373 -9.69 -21.88 -3.69
CA SER A 373 -9.28 -20.49 -3.41
C SER A 373 -10.24 -19.47 -4.02
N SER A 374 -10.28 -18.27 -3.44
CA SER A 374 -11.06 -17.15 -3.97
C SER A 374 -10.43 -16.62 -5.27
N PRO A 375 -11.21 -16.43 -6.36
CA PRO A 375 -10.68 -15.95 -7.65
C PRO A 375 -10.18 -14.50 -7.62
N THR A 376 -10.70 -13.68 -6.72
CA THR A 376 -10.41 -12.23 -6.66
C THR A 376 -9.11 -11.88 -5.94
N PHE A 377 -8.45 -12.85 -5.30
CA PHE A 377 -7.24 -12.59 -4.53
C PHE A 377 -5.96 -13.08 -5.21
N VAL A 378 -6.05 -13.94 -6.22
CA VAL A 378 -4.87 -14.54 -6.86
C VAL A 378 -4.15 -13.50 -7.71
N GLN A 379 -2.99 -13.03 -7.23
CA GLN A 379 -2.15 -12.05 -7.92
C GLN A 379 -1.00 -12.71 -8.69
N ARG A 380 -0.50 -13.84 -8.20
CA ARG A 380 0.54 -14.62 -8.89
C ARG A 380 0.21 -16.12 -8.91
N ILE A 381 0.62 -16.76 -10.00
CA ILE A 381 0.59 -18.21 -10.16
C ILE A 381 1.98 -18.68 -10.59
N MET A 382 2.46 -19.74 -9.94
CA MET A 382 3.70 -20.41 -10.30
C MET A 382 3.45 -21.90 -10.55
N ILE A 383 3.96 -22.41 -11.66
CA ILE A 383 3.93 -23.84 -12.02
C ILE A 383 5.37 -24.36 -12.03
N LEU A 384 5.61 -25.50 -11.38
CA LEU A 384 6.93 -26.10 -11.21
C LEU A 384 6.92 -27.57 -11.59
N HIS A 385 7.99 -28.00 -12.26
CA HIS A 385 8.38 -29.42 -12.38
C HIS A 385 7.37 -30.35 -13.09
N CYS A 386 6.44 -29.81 -13.87
CA CYS A 386 5.40 -30.63 -14.48
C CYS A 386 5.87 -31.21 -15.81
N SER A 387 5.81 -32.54 -15.98
CA SER A 387 6.29 -33.21 -17.19
C SER A 387 5.28 -33.22 -18.35
N ALA A 388 4.00 -32.90 -18.09
CA ALA A 388 2.94 -32.85 -19.09
C ALA A 388 1.80 -31.91 -18.61
N PHE A 389 2.13 -30.65 -18.39
CA PHE A 389 1.20 -29.64 -17.88
C PHE A 389 0.12 -29.28 -18.91
N VAL A 390 -1.13 -29.31 -18.47
CA VAL A 390 -2.28 -28.83 -19.26
C VAL A 390 -2.91 -27.64 -18.56
N MET A 391 -2.95 -26.49 -19.23
CA MET A 391 -3.51 -25.26 -18.64
C MET A 391 -5.00 -25.45 -18.32
N PRO A 392 -5.43 -25.28 -17.06
CA PRO A 392 -6.83 -25.49 -16.70
C PRO A 392 -7.70 -24.29 -17.07
N THR A 393 -8.94 -24.55 -17.51
CA THR A 393 -9.89 -23.49 -17.91
C THR A 393 -10.28 -22.57 -16.76
N ILE A 394 -10.17 -23.01 -15.50
CA ILE A 394 -10.38 -22.13 -14.34
C ILE A 394 -9.37 -20.97 -14.29
N PHE A 395 -8.27 -21.04 -15.03
CA PHE A 395 -7.30 -19.96 -15.18
C PHE A 395 -7.99 -18.63 -15.54
N VAL A 396 -8.94 -18.62 -16.48
CA VAL A 396 -9.60 -17.37 -16.93
C VAL A 396 -10.43 -16.66 -15.85
N SER A 397 -10.74 -17.35 -14.75
CA SER A 397 -11.46 -16.74 -13.62
C SER A 397 -10.59 -15.81 -12.76
N ARG A 398 -9.28 -15.76 -13.02
CA ARG A 398 -8.29 -15.01 -12.23
C ARG A 398 -8.01 -13.64 -12.86
N HIS A 399 -8.98 -12.74 -12.79
CA HIS A 399 -8.89 -11.40 -13.40
C HIS A 399 -7.83 -10.49 -12.76
N GLU A 400 -7.54 -10.70 -11.46
CA GLU A 400 -6.54 -9.93 -10.69
C GLU A 400 -5.11 -10.50 -10.84
N LEU A 401 -4.92 -11.49 -11.71
CA LEU A 401 -3.62 -12.11 -11.94
C LEU A 401 -2.67 -11.11 -12.60
N THR A 402 -1.58 -10.79 -11.91
CA THR A 402 -0.53 -9.87 -12.38
C THR A 402 0.69 -10.60 -12.92
N GLY A 403 0.92 -11.84 -12.51
CA GLY A 403 2.10 -12.60 -12.87
C GLY A 403 1.83 -14.09 -13.04
N LEU A 404 2.35 -14.68 -14.10
CA LEU A 404 2.41 -16.12 -14.32
C LEU A 404 3.87 -16.54 -14.44
N LYS A 405 4.30 -17.55 -13.69
CA LYS A 405 5.64 -18.13 -13.81
C LYS A 405 5.57 -19.63 -14.01
N MET A 406 6.37 -20.15 -14.91
CA MET A 406 6.56 -21.58 -15.12
C MET A 406 8.04 -21.88 -15.08
N TYR A 407 8.44 -22.86 -14.29
CA TYR A 407 9.82 -23.31 -14.21
C TYR A 407 9.93 -24.83 -14.38
N ASN A 408 10.90 -25.27 -15.19
CA ASN A 408 11.20 -26.67 -15.47
C ASN A 408 9.94 -27.51 -15.79
N THR A 409 9.14 -27.03 -16.73
CA THR A 409 7.80 -27.58 -17.01
C THR A 409 7.64 -27.84 -18.50
N THR A 410 7.08 -29.00 -18.88
CA THR A 410 6.68 -29.31 -20.25
C THR A 410 5.18 -29.05 -20.40
N ILE A 411 4.82 -28.12 -21.28
CA ILE A 411 3.43 -27.82 -21.60
C ILE A 411 2.94 -28.83 -22.64
N ALA A 412 1.98 -29.66 -22.26
CA ALA A 412 1.33 -30.62 -23.13
C ALA A 412 0.21 -29.96 -23.96
N ASP A 413 -0.60 -29.11 -23.33
CA ASP A 413 -1.68 -28.38 -23.99
C ASP A 413 -2.02 -27.05 -23.29
N TRP A 414 -2.34 -26.03 -24.10
CA TRP A 414 -2.82 -24.73 -23.64
C TRP A 414 -3.58 -24.02 -24.78
N GLY A 415 -4.88 -24.28 -24.81
CA GLY A 415 -5.80 -23.75 -25.81
C GLY A 415 -6.23 -22.31 -25.59
N ALA A 416 -7.00 -21.79 -26.55
CA ALA A 416 -7.52 -20.42 -26.56
C ALA A 416 -8.58 -20.16 -25.47
N GLU A 417 -9.21 -21.21 -24.97
CA GLU A 417 -10.18 -21.16 -23.86
C GLU A 417 -9.56 -20.76 -22.52
N ALA A 418 -8.25 -20.90 -22.37
CA ALA A 418 -7.48 -20.47 -21.21
C ALA A 418 -6.49 -19.34 -21.57
N ALA A 419 -6.87 -18.47 -22.52
CA ALA A 419 -5.98 -17.46 -23.05
C ALA A 419 -5.73 -16.26 -22.11
N ILE A 420 -4.52 -15.72 -22.22
CA ILE A 420 -4.14 -14.42 -21.65
C ILE A 420 -4.63 -13.30 -22.58
N THR A 421 -5.81 -12.77 -22.28
CA THR A 421 -6.43 -11.67 -23.02
C THR A 421 -6.80 -10.52 -22.08
N GLU A 422 -7.04 -9.34 -22.63
CA GLU A 422 -7.54 -8.17 -21.87
C GLU A 422 -8.83 -8.49 -21.11
N SER A 423 -9.70 -9.36 -21.64
CA SER A 423 -10.94 -9.75 -20.97
C SER A 423 -10.72 -10.73 -19.81
N ASN A 424 -9.78 -11.66 -19.96
CA ASN A 424 -9.57 -12.73 -19.00
C ASN A 424 -8.61 -12.28 -17.88
N HIS A 425 -7.56 -11.55 -18.23
CA HIS A 425 -6.52 -11.13 -17.31
C HIS A 425 -6.10 -9.66 -17.52
N PRO A 426 -7.00 -8.68 -17.28
CA PRO A 426 -6.73 -7.25 -17.49
C PRO A 426 -5.60 -6.69 -16.61
N ALA A 427 -5.28 -7.37 -15.50
CA ALA A 427 -4.20 -7.00 -14.59
C ALA A 427 -2.84 -7.66 -14.93
N MET A 428 -2.78 -8.54 -15.93
CA MET A 428 -1.58 -9.31 -16.24
C MET A 428 -0.45 -8.38 -16.66
N MET A 429 0.66 -8.44 -15.94
CA MET A 429 1.83 -7.62 -16.19
C MET A 429 3.02 -8.43 -16.69
N MET A 430 3.22 -9.64 -16.16
CA MET A 430 4.38 -10.45 -16.49
C MET A 430 4.05 -11.92 -16.70
N ALA A 431 4.76 -12.54 -17.64
CA ALA A 431 4.72 -13.99 -17.82
C ALA A 431 6.14 -14.55 -18.01
N TYR A 432 6.57 -15.45 -17.11
CA TYR A 432 7.91 -16.01 -17.08
C TYR A 432 7.88 -17.51 -17.36
N PHE A 433 8.73 -17.98 -18.26
CA PHE A 433 8.75 -19.35 -18.77
C PHE A 433 10.18 -19.88 -18.84
N LEU A 434 10.64 -20.46 -17.75
CA LEU A 434 12.03 -20.79 -17.52
C LEU A 434 12.21 -22.31 -17.59
N ARG A 435 13.13 -22.81 -18.41
CA ARG A 435 13.30 -24.26 -18.64
C ARG A 435 11.99 -24.93 -19.08
N VAL A 436 11.18 -24.22 -19.87
CA VAL A 436 9.87 -24.70 -20.31
C VAL A 436 9.98 -25.42 -21.65
N ASN A 437 9.40 -26.61 -21.77
CA ASN A 437 9.35 -27.32 -23.04
C ASN A 437 7.95 -27.20 -23.67
N MET A 438 7.90 -26.80 -24.94
CA MET A 438 6.67 -26.69 -25.74
C MET A 438 6.78 -27.54 -27.02
N SER A 439 7.66 -28.55 -27.03
CA SER A 439 8.01 -29.34 -28.21
C SER A 439 6.85 -30.13 -28.81
N HIS A 440 5.87 -30.56 -28.02
CA HIS A 440 4.75 -31.35 -28.51
C HIS A 440 3.88 -30.62 -29.56
N THR A 441 3.79 -29.29 -29.49
CA THR A 441 3.02 -28.46 -30.43
C THR A 441 3.87 -27.79 -31.52
N GLY A 442 5.19 -27.75 -31.37
CA GLY A 442 6.10 -27.12 -32.34
C GLY A 442 5.91 -25.60 -32.49
N SER A 443 5.05 -24.98 -31.67
CA SER A 443 4.68 -23.56 -31.72
C SER A 443 4.26 -23.07 -30.33
N LEU A 444 4.28 -21.74 -30.13
CA LEU A 444 3.74 -21.13 -28.90
C LEU A 444 2.27 -21.56 -28.72
N PRO A 445 1.82 -21.86 -27.49
CA PRO A 445 0.43 -22.24 -27.26
C PRO A 445 -0.57 -21.15 -27.63
N LEU A 446 -1.76 -21.55 -28.08
CA LEU A 446 -2.82 -20.63 -28.50
C LEU A 446 -3.24 -19.68 -27.38
N GLY A 447 -3.24 -20.17 -26.13
CA GLY A 447 -3.56 -19.33 -24.98
C GLY A 447 -2.55 -18.20 -24.72
N LEU A 448 -1.33 -18.29 -25.27
CA LEU A 448 -0.35 -17.20 -25.27
C LEU A 448 -0.44 -16.29 -26.50
N MET A 449 -1.20 -16.66 -27.53
CA MET A 449 -1.23 -15.94 -28.82
C MET A 449 -2.57 -15.28 -29.13
N THR A 450 -3.61 -15.55 -28.33
CA THR A 450 -4.97 -15.08 -28.60
C THR A 450 -5.10 -13.59 -28.28
N SER A 451 -5.65 -12.82 -29.22
CA SER A 451 -5.90 -11.38 -29.08
C SER A 451 -7.31 -11.08 -28.55
N PRO A 452 -7.56 -9.88 -27.97
CA PRO A 452 -6.60 -8.80 -27.67
C PRO A 452 -5.77 -9.09 -26.40
N PHE A 453 -4.49 -8.71 -26.43
CA PHE A 453 -3.59 -8.83 -25.26
C PHE A 453 -3.90 -7.79 -24.19
N PRO A 454 -3.61 -8.11 -22.91
CA PRO A 454 -3.73 -7.13 -21.82
C PRO A 454 -2.86 -5.90 -22.06
N GLN A 455 -3.40 -4.70 -21.94
CA GLN A 455 -2.66 -3.44 -22.09
C GLN A 455 -1.63 -3.22 -20.98
N THR A 456 -1.80 -3.91 -19.86
CA THR A 456 -0.91 -3.91 -18.70
C THR A 456 0.27 -4.87 -18.85
N LEU A 457 0.24 -5.77 -19.83
CA LEU A 457 1.28 -6.76 -20.07
C LEU A 457 2.54 -6.05 -20.54
N ALA A 458 3.51 -5.95 -19.64
CA ALA A 458 4.75 -5.21 -19.83
C ALA A 458 5.93 -6.13 -20.11
N ASP A 459 5.86 -7.39 -19.67
CA ASP A 459 7.02 -8.26 -19.62
C ASP A 459 6.68 -9.72 -19.93
N ILE A 460 7.46 -10.35 -20.80
CA ILE A 460 7.42 -11.79 -21.03
C ILE A 460 8.84 -12.26 -21.19
N GLU A 461 9.24 -13.21 -20.35
CA GLU A 461 10.58 -13.79 -20.33
C GLU A 461 10.50 -15.31 -20.53
N LEU A 462 11.29 -15.88 -21.45
CA LEU A 462 11.43 -17.31 -21.65
C LEU A 462 12.93 -17.65 -21.61
N ALA A 463 13.36 -18.46 -20.66
CA ALA A 463 14.77 -18.82 -20.54
C ALA A 463 14.92 -20.30 -20.82
N ILE A 464 15.87 -20.69 -21.69
CA ILE A 464 16.25 -22.09 -21.94
C ILE A 464 15.02 -22.99 -22.23
N PHE A 465 14.26 -22.71 -23.28
CA PHE A 465 13.07 -23.48 -23.66
C PHE A 465 13.38 -24.36 -24.89
N GLN A 466 12.64 -25.46 -25.07
CA GLN A 466 12.78 -26.36 -26.23
C GLN A 466 11.49 -26.41 -27.04
N ILE A 467 11.62 -26.33 -28.36
CA ILE A 467 10.53 -26.54 -29.32
C ILE A 467 11.11 -27.38 -30.46
N THR A 468 10.56 -28.56 -30.75
CA THR A 468 11.01 -29.38 -31.90
C THR A 468 10.45 -28.82 -33.19
N GLY A 469 11.33 -28.55 -34.17
CA GLY A 469 10.98 -27.96 -35.47
C GLY A 469 11.30 -26.47 -35.63
N LEU A 470 12.22 -25.92 -34.83
CA LEU A 470 12.43 -24.48 -34.72
C LEU A 470 13.53 -23.93 -35.65
N GLU A 471 13.12 -23.19 -36.69
CA GLU A 471 13.96 -22.22 -37.44
C GLU A 471 13.90 -20.78 -36.84
N HIS A 472 13.15 -20.55 -35.76
CA HIS A 472 12.91 -19.20 -35.21
C HIS A 472 12.43 -19.14 -33.73
N PHE A 473 12.97 -18.23 -32.90
CA PHE A 473 12.57 -18.01 -31.50
C PHE A 473 12.58 -16.54 -31.05
N GLN A 474 11.60 -16.08 -30.25
CA GLN A 474 11.57 -14.72 -29.68
C GLN A 474 10.95 -14.59 -28.29
N LEU A 475 11.34 -13.50 -27.62
CA LEU A 475 10.87 -13.04 -26.31
C LEU A 475 10.75 -11.53 -26.11
N GLY A 476 9.75 -11.16 -25.30
CA GLY A 476 9.38 -9.81 -24.85
C GLY A 476 8.14 -9.24 -25.56
N GLY A 477 6.95 -9.38 -24.94
CA GLY A 477 5.68 -8.68 -25.24
C GLY A 477 4.92 -9.06 -26.53
N VAL A 478 4.24 -10.21 -26.51
CA VAL A 478 3.58 -10.96 -27.62
C VAL A 478 3.13 -10.16 -28.86
N SER A 479 3.60 -10.59 -30.04
CA SER A 479 2.84 -11.40 -31.04
C SER A 479 3.32 -11.08 -32.43
N LEU A 480 4.47 -11.62 -32.86
CA LEU A 480 4.79 -11.64 -34.29
C LEU A 480 5.35 -13.00 -34.69
N PRO A 481 4.75 -13.67 -35.67
CA PRO A 481 5.26 -14.93 -36.18
C PRO A 481 6.63 -14.64 -36.78
N LEU A 482 7.66 -15.35 -36.32
CA LEU A 482 9.00 -15.22 -36.88
C LEU A 482 9.12 -15.85 -38.28
N THR A 483 8.00 -16.25 -38.89
CA THR A 483 7.84 -16.36 -40.33
C THR A 483 6.62 -15.50 -40.71
N PRO A 484 6.72 -14.47 -41.56
CA PRO A 484 5.59 -13.57 -41.81
C PRO A 484 4.37 -14.31 -42.42
N PRO A 485 3.15 -13.75 -42.28
CA PRO A 485 2.84 -12.41 -42.73
C PRO A 485 3.35 -11.37 -41.75
N THR A 486 3.92 -10.31 -42.32
CA THR A 486 4.56 -9.22 -41.60
C THR A 486 3.64 -8.69 -40.50
N PRO A 487 4.21 -8.30 -39.35
CA PRO A 487 3.50 -7.46 -38.39
C PRO A 487 2.81 -6.33 -39.13
N ASP A 488 1.53 -6.07 -38.83
CA ASP A 488 0.93 -4.84 -39.30
C ASP A 488 1.75 -3.65 -38.76
N GLU A 489 1.99 -2.63 -39.59
CA GLU A 489 2.70 -1.42 -39.15
C GLU A 489 1.97 -0.70 -38.03
N SER A 490 0.64 -0.87 -37.93
CA SER A 490 -0.17 -0.38 -36.80
C SER A 490 0.29 -1.02 -35.48
N PHE A 491 0.43 -2.35 -35.44
CA PHE A 491 0.89 -3.11 -34.28
C PHE A 491 2.29 -2.66 -33.84
N LEU A 492 3.21 -2.44 -34.78
CA LEU A 492 4.56 -1.97 -34.45
C LEU A 492 4.61 -0.52 -33.93
N ARG A 493 3.64 0.33 -34.28
CA ARG A 493 3.54 1.71 -33.75
C ARG A 493 2.89 1.75 -32.37
N ASP A 494 1.94 0.85 -32.14
CA ASP A 494 1.15 0.80 -30.90
C ASP A 494 1.78 -0.14 -29.85
N THR A 495 2.82 -0.91 -30.21
CA THR A 495 3.52 -1.79 -29.28
C THR A 495 4.26 -0.99 -28.20
N THR A 496 4.16 -1.47 -26.96
CA THR A 496 4.89 -0.94 -25.81
C THR A 496 6.28 -1.58 -25.65
N VAL A 497 6.62 -2.59 -26.47
CA VAL A 497 7.89 -3.31 -26.42
C VAL A 497 9.04 -2.40 -26.81
N ARG A 498 10.04 -2.29 -25.93
CA ARG A 498 11.21 -1.40 -26.11
C ARG A 498 12.50 -2.13 -26.45
N HIS A 499 12.64 -3.36 -25.96
CA HIS A 499 13.85 -4.17 -26.12
C HIS A 499 13.47 -5.63 -26.40
N LEU A 500 14.24 -6.27 -27.27
CA LEU A 500 14.11 -7.69 -27.58
C LEU A 500 15.40 -8.40 -27.20
N TYR A 501 15.29 -9.38 -26.31
CA TYR A 501 16.44 -10.14 -25.83
C TYR A 501 16.44 -11.52 -26.50
N LEU A 502 17.39 -11.76 -27.41
CA LEU A 502 17.54 -12.98 -28.21
C LEU A 502 18.92 -13.62 -28.05
N ALA A 503 19.59 -13.35 -26.93
CA ALA A 503 20.92 -13.87 -26.66
C ALA A 503 20.91 -15.41 -26.52
N GLY A 504 22.02 -16.05 -26.90
CA GLY A 504 22.21 -17.49 -26.81
C GLY A 504 21.37 -18.31 -27.80
N THR A 505 20.85 -17.68 -28.86
CA THR A 505 20.07 -18.33 -29.91
C THR A 505 20.93 -18.70 -31.13
N ASN A 506 20.48 -19.66 -31.95
CA ASN A 506 21.15 -19.99 -33.22
C ASN A 506 20.66 -19.10 -34.38
N LEU A 507 20.34 -17.83 -34.10
CA LEU A 507 19.78 -16.91 -35.08
C LEU A 507 20.82 -16.55 -36.14
N THR A 508 20.52 -16.86 -37.40
CA THR A 508 21.39 -16.60 -38.55
C THR A 508 20.90 -15.44 -39.42
N TRP A 509 19.65 -15.00 -39.32
CA TRP A 509 19.17 -13.83 -40.05
C TRP A 509 18.05 -13.08 -39.32
N LEU A 510 17.81 -11.83 -39.72
CA LEU A 510 16.79 -10.95 -39.13
C LEU A 510 15.65 -10.64 -40.13
N PRO A 511 14.38 -10.74 -39.71
CA PRO A 511 13.23 -10.44 -40.55
C PRO A 511 13.00 -8.94 -40.77
N ARG A 512 12.30 -8.59 -41.86
CA ARG A 512 12.16 -7.21 -42.36
C ARG A 512 11.59 -6.25 -41.33
N TRP A 513 10.65 -6.70 -40.51
CA TRP A 513 10.00 -5.86 -39.51
C TRP A 513 10.95 -5.32 -38.44
N VAL A 514 12.11 -5.97 -38.23
CA VAL A 514 13.17 -5.49 -37.34
C VAL A 514 13.64 -4.09 -37.74
N ASP A 515 13.61 -3.77 -39.03
CA ASP A 515 13.95 -2.43 -39.52
C ASP A 515 13.03 -1.37 -38.93
N THR A 516 11.72 -1.63 -38.95
CA THR A 516 10.68 -0.74 -38.42
C THR A 516 10.78 -0.65 -36.91
N PHE A 517 10.90 -1.79 -36.21
CA PHE A 517 11.07 -1.84 -34.76
C PHE A 517 12.29 -1.03 -34.30
N ALA A 518 13.47 -1.31 -34.88
CA ALA A 518 14.71 -0.58 -34.56
C ALA A 518 14.62 0.92 -34.85
N SER A 519 13.86 1.32 -35.88
CA SER A 519 13.69 2.73 -36.22
C SER A 519 12.85 3.50 -35.21
N LEU A 520 11.82 2.86 -34.63
CA LEU A 520 10.97 3.46 -33.60
C LEU A 520 11.73 3.63 -32.27
N GLN A 521 12.55 2.64 -31.92
CA GLN A 521 13.30 2.63 -30.65
C GLN A 521 14.49 3.60 -30.62
N ARG A 522 15.07 3.99 -31.77
CA ARG A 522 16.16 4.98 -31.85
C ARG A 522 15.83 6.35 -31.24
N SER A 523 14.56 6.64 -30.95
CA SER A 523 14.14 7.86 -30.25
C SER A 523 14.37 7.83 -28.73
N LEU A 524 14.68 6.67 -28.13
CA LEU A 524 14.84 6.45 -26.69
C LEU A 524 16.31 6.08 -26.37
N TRP A 525 17.03 6.96 -25.68
CA TRP A 525 18.50 7.12 -25.78
C TRP A 525 19.37 6.21 -24.88
N TYR A 526 18.97 5.00 -24.49
CA TYR A 526 19.77 4.29 -23.46
C TYR A 526 20.17 2.82 -23.72
N GLN A 527 19.57 2.08 -24.65
CA GLN A 527 20.02 0.70 -24.96
C GLN A 527 19.72 0.29 -26.42
N PRO A 528 20.49 -0.65 -27.02
CA PRO A 528 20.18 -1.24 -28.32
C PRO A 528 18.79 -1.91 -28.32
N ALA A 529 18.13 -1.89 -29.48
CA ALA A 529 16.78 -2.46 -29.64
C ALA A 529 16.78 -4.00 -29.53
N LEU A 530 17.89 -4.64 -29.93
CA LEU A 530 18.08 -6.09 -29.92
C LEU A 530 19.33 -6.43 -29.11
N ASP A 531 19.21 -7.41 -28.20
CA ASP A 531 20.38 -8.12 -27.67
C ASP A 531 20.50 -9.47 -28.38
N LEU A 532 21.59 -9.65 -29.14
CA LEU A 532 21.87 -10.86 -29.90
C LEU A 532 23.15 -11.55 -29.38
N THR A 533 23.57 -11.27 -28.15
CA THR A 533 24.79 -11.84 -27.56
C THR A 533 24.84 -13.36 -27.71
N ALA A 534 26.01 -13.94 -28.01
CA ALA A 534 26.17 -15.39 -28.21
C ALA A 534 25.24 -16.01 -29.28
N THR A 535 25.01 -15.28 -30.38
CA THR A 535 24.35 -15.79 -31.60
C THR A 535 25.33 -15.83 -32.77
N PRO A 536 25.08 -16.66 -33.81
CA PRO A 536 25.87 -16.64 -35.04
C PRO A 536 25.98 -15.25 -35.67
N ILE A 537 24.93 -14.42 -35.59
CA ILE A 537 24.98 -13.02 -36.05
C ILE A 537 26.07 -12.22 -35.31
N CYS A 538 26.13 -12.32 -33.97
CA CYS A 538 27.16 -11.62 -33.20
C CYS A 538 28.56 -12.20 -33.41
N ASP A 539 28.69 -13.51 -33.62
CA ASP A 539 29.96 -14.13 -34.04
C ASP A 539 30.42 -13.55 -35.38
N ALA A 540 29.53 -13.47 -36.38
CA ALA A 540 29.84 -12.87 -37.67
C ALA A 540 30.18 -11.38 -37.56
N ILE A 541 29.49 -10.61 -36.70
CA ILE A 541 29.86 -9.21 -36.41
C ILE A 541 31.29 -9.13 -35.84
N GLY A 542 31.64 -10.01 -34.91
CA GLY A 542 32.99 -10.11 -34.34
C GLY A 542 34.05 -10.47 -35.39
N GLU A 543 33.76 -11.40 -36.28
CA GLU A 543 34.64 -11.77 -37.40
C GLU A 543 34.80 -10.64 -38.42
N MET A 544 33.75 -9.87 -38.67
CA MET A 544 33.82 -8.68 -39.54
C MET A 544 34.64 -7.56 -38.89
N GLN A 545 34.53 -7.37 -37.57
CA GLN A 545 35.39 -6.45 -36.81
C GLN A 545 36.86 -6.89 -36.86
N ALA A 546 37.13 -8.19 -36.70
CA ALA A 546 38.45 -8.79 -36.82
C ALA A 546 38.98 -8.81 -38.27
N GLY A 547 38.13 -8.49 -39.25
CA GLY A 547 38.49 -8.41 -40.66
C GLY A 547 38.61 -9.72 -41.42
N ARG A 548 38.06 -10.79 -40.85
CA ARG A 548 38.00 -12.12 -41.45
C ARG A 548 36.77 -12.30 -42.35
N LEU A 549 35.74 -11.46 -42.16
CA LEU A 549 34.53 -11.38 -42.98
C LEU A 549 34.28 -9.94 -43.47
N ASP A 550 33.75 -9.76 -44.68
CA ASP A 550 33.36 -8.44 -45.22
C ASP A 550 31.85 -8.16 -45.11
N ARG A 551 31.04 -9.22 -45.01
CA ARG A 551 29.57 -9.20 -44.93
C ARG A 551 29.06 -10.47 -44.24
N PHE A 552 27.78 -10.48 -43.85
CA PHE A 552 27.13 -11.70 -43.39
C PHE A 552 27.12 -12.81 -44.45
N PRO A 553 27.18 -14.09 -44.05
CA PRO A 553 27.10 -15.23 -44.97
C PRO A 553 25.80 -15.24 -45.79
N VAL A 554 25.91 -15.48 -47.10
CA VAL A 554 24.78 -15.37 -48.05
C VAL A 554 23.85 -16.57 -47.94
N GLU A 555 24.41 -17.72 -47.57
CA GLU A 555 23.69 -18.97 -47.30
C GLU A 555 22.61 -18.82 -46.23
N TRP A 556 22.77 -17.89 -45.28
CA TRP A 556 21.82 -17.65 -44.20
C TRP A 556 20.48 -17.12 -44.69
N THR A 557 20.46 -16.46 -45.85
CA THR A 557 19.25 -15.86 -46.44
C THR A 557 18.92 -16.47 -47.81
N ALA A 558 19.58 -17.55 -48.22
CA ALA A 558 19.48 -18.08 -49.58
C ALA A 558 18.06 -18.58 -49.95
N ASN A 559 17.30 -19.06 -48.96
CA ASN A 559 15.95 -19.58 -49.14
C ASN A 559 14.84 -18.60 -48.73
N VAL A 560 15.19 -17.34 -48.45
CA VAL A 560 14.27 -16.31 -47.94
C VAL A 560 14.10 -15.21 -48.99
N ALA A 561 12.87 -14.77 -49.21
CA ALA A 561 12.62 -13.68 -50.15
C ALA A 561 13.29 -12.38 -49.68
N ALA A 562 13.91 -11.64 -50.59
CA ALA A 562 14.75 -10.47 -50.23
C ALA A 562 13.98 -9.34 -49.54
N ASP A 563 12.67 -9.24 -49.77
CA ASP A 563 11.75 -8.31 -49.12
C ASP A 563 11.39 -8.72 -47.68
N GLN A 564 11.62 -9.98 -47.30
CA GLN A 564 11.44 -10.50 -45.95
C GLN A 564 12.68 -10.34 -45.07
N VAL A 565 13.84 -10.01 -45.65
CA VAL A 565 15.11 -9.87 -44.93
C VAL A 565 15.34 -8.41 -44.49
N SER A 566 15.76 -8.23 -43.23
CA SER A 566 16.15 -6.94 -42.66
C SER A 566 17.30 -6.28 -43.43
N ARG A 567 17.27 -4.94 -43.55
CA ARG A 567 18.39 -4.17 -44.12
C ARG A 567 19.68 -4.32 -43.30
N TYR A 568 19.57 -4.65 -42.02
CA TYR A 568 20.73 -4.89 -41.16
C TYR A 568 21.54 -6.12 -41.57
N MET A 569 20.94 -7.08 -42.29
CA MET A 569 21.65 -8.26 -42.83
C MET A 569 22.51 -7.96 -44.06
N ASN A 570 22.40 -6.76 -44.66
CA ASN A 570 23.19 -6.35 -45.82
C ASN A 570 24.30 -5.35 -45.47
N VAL A 571 24.61 -5.20 -44.18
CA VAL A 571 25.69 -4.33 -43.71
C VAL A 571 27.05 -4.93 -44.06
N ARG A 572 27.96 -4.08 -44.55
CA ARG A 572 29.35 -4.42 -44.82
C ARG A 572 30.25 -4.01 -43.66
N ARG A 573 31.45 -4.58 -43.62
CA ARG A 573 32.49 -4.22 -42.65
C ARG A 573 32.72 -2.70 -42.57
N SER A 574 32.75 -2.03 -43.73
CA SER A 574 32.95 -0.57 -43.79
C SER A 574 31.85 0.27 -43.11
N ASN A 575 30.69 -0.32 -42.80
CA ASN A 575 29.54 0.35 -42.18
C ASN A 575 29.00 -0.40 -40.95
N LEU A 576 29.83 -1.22 -40.29
CA LEU A 576 29.45 -1.99 -39.09
C LEU A 576 28.92 -1.12 -37.95
N SER A 577 29.36 0.14 -37.84
CA SER A 577 28.89 1.08 -36.80
C SER A 577 27.39 1.34 -36.86
N ALA A 578 26.74 1.16 -38.03
CA ALA A 578 25.30 1.29 -38.16
C ALA A 578 24.53 0.26 -37.30
N LEU A 579 25.12 -0.91 -37.05
CA LEU A 579 24.54 -1.98 -36.23
C LEU A 579 24.68 -1.73 -34.74
N ALA A 580 25.71 -0.99 -34.30
CA ALA A 580 25.97 -0.76 -32.87
C ALA A 580 24.81 -0.01 -32.15
N SER A 581 24.00 0.74 -32.89
CA SER A 581 22.81 1.43 -32.37
C SER A 581 21.56 0.54 -32.27
N VAL A 582 21.63 -0.69 -32.77
CA VAL A 582 20.47 -1.59 -32.94
C VAL A 582 20.70 -2.93 -32.27
N VAL A 583 21.92 -3.46 -32.36
CA VAL A 583 22.30 -4.79 -31.88
C VAL A 583 23.37 -4.66 -30.79
N ALA A 584 23.11 -5.30 -29.65
CA ALA A 584 24.11 -5.56 -28.62
C ALA A 584 24.74 -6.94 -28.83
N CYS A 585 26.08 -7.01 -28.85
CA CYS A 585 26.86 -8.25 -28.92
C CYS A 585 27.86 -8.41 -27.78
N ASN A 586 27.99 -7.41 -26.91
CA ASN A 586 29.12 -7.28 -25.98
C ASN A 586 28.77 -7.66 -24.53
N GLY A 587 27.64 -8.35 -24.32
CA GLY A 587 27.24 -8.85 -23.01
C GLY A 587 27.98 -10.15 -22.64
N LEU A 588 28.05 -10.45 -21.34
CA LEU A 588 28.09 -11.86 -20.94
C LEU A 588 26.76 -12.49 -21.41
N PRO A 589 26.70 -13.79 -21.77
CA PRO A 589 25.44 -14.50 -22.02
C PRO A 589 24.67 -14.72 -20.69
N LYS A 590 24.65 -13.72 -19.81
CA LYS A 590 23.78 -13.69 -18.66
C LYS A 590 22.42 -13.26 -19.18
N LEU A 591 21.47 -14.17 -19.10
CA LEU A 591 20.05 -13.86 -19.25
C LEU A 591 19.73 -12.56 -18.51
N ALA A 592 18.91 -11.70 -19.11
CA ALA A 592 18.36 -10.54 -18.39
C ALA A 592 17.65 -11.00 -17.10
N TYR A 593 16.99 -12.16 -17.19
CA TYR A 593 16.49 -12.94 -16.07
C TYR A 593 17.62 -13.52 -15.19
N PRO A 594 17.57 -13.40 -13.85
CA PRO A 594 18.52 -14.06 -12.96
C PRO A 594 18.23 -15.57 -12.81
N LEU A 595 18.37 -16.34 -13.90
CA LEU A 595 18.02 -17.78 -13.92
C LEU A 595 18.81 -18.60 -12.90
N ASP A 596 20.07 -18.25 -12.63
CA ASP A 596 20.91 -18.93 -11.63
C ASP A 596 20.26 -18.93 -10.23
N GLU A 597 19.48 -17.89 -9.89
CA GLU A 597 18.78 -17.80 -8.60
C GLU A 597 17.59 -18.76 -8.52
N ASP A 598 16.85 -18.88 -9.62
CA ASP A 598 15.76 -19.85 -9.74
C ASP A 598 16.28 -21.28 -9.80
N ASP A 599 17.37 -21.53 -10.53
CA ASP A 599 18.06 -22.81 -10.52
C ASP A 599 18.51 -23.16 -9.09
N ALA A 600 19.14 -22.24 -8.37
CA ALA A 600 19.54 -22.48 -6.98
C ALA A 600 18.36 -22.76 -6.03
N ARG A 601 17.18 -22.19 -6.33
CA ARG A 601 15.99 -22.29 -5.48
C ARG A 601 15.13 -23.51 -5.80
N TYR A 602 15.02 -23.86 -7.07
CA TYR A 602 14.05 -24.84 -7.58
C TYR A 602 14.70 -26.04 -8.27
N SER A 603 16.03 -26.09 -8.49
CA SER A 603 16.67 -27.33 -8.98
C SER A 603 16.64 -28.42 -7.89
N VAL A 604 15.58 -29.23 -7.92
CA VAL A 604 15.42 -30.44 -7.10
C VAL A 604 15.79 -31.67 -7.93
#